data_AF-A0AAW6XSS1-F1
#
_entry.id   AF-A0AAW6XSS1-F1
#
_cell.length_a   1.000
_cell.length_b   1.000
_cell.length_c   1.000
_cell.angle_alpha   90.00
_cell.angle_beta   90.00
_cell.angle_gamma   90.00
#
_symmetry.space_group_name_H-M   'P 1'
#
loop_
_entity.id
_entity.type
_entity.pdbx_description
1 polymer ?
#
loop_
_entity_poly.entity_id
_entity_poly.type
_entity_poly.pdbx_seq_one_letter_code
_entity_poly.pdbx_strand_id
1 'polypeptide(L)'
;LGEMSTYLPVSGAFEEYSTRFVSPSFGFAIGWNYWYNWAITVAAELVAAALIMRYWLPDVPSWIWSATFLVLLFGLNALSTRAYGESEF
;
A
#
# COMPACT_ATOMS: atom_id res chain seq x y z
N LEU A 1 -11.45 -10.02 14.90
CA LEU A 1 -11.41 -9.34 13.59
C LEU A 1 -12.60 -9.72 12.72
N GLY A 2 -12.80 -11.00 12.39
CA GLY A 2 -14.01 -11.46 11.69
C GLY A 2 -15.32 -11.12 12.41
N GLU A 3 -15.38 -11.21 13.74
CA GLU A 3 -16.59 -10.83 14.50
C GLU A 3 -16.91 -9.32 14.43
N MET A 4 -15.90 -8.44 14.43
CA MET A 4 -16.14 -6.98 14.40
C MET A 4 -16.55 -6.47 13.01
N SER A 5 -15.99 -7.05 11.94
CA SER A 5 -16.38 -6.75 10.56
C SER A 5 -17.78 -7.28 10.21
N THR A 6 -18.28 -8.29 10.92
CA THR A 6 -19.64 -8.83 10.72
C THR A 6 -20.70 -8.04 11.51
N TYR A 7 -20.32 -7.38 12.61
CA TYR A 7 -21.25 -6.68 13.50
C TYR A 7 -21.56 -5.24 13.06
N LEU A 8 -20.64 -4.59 12.35
CA LEU A 8 -20.79 -3.22 11.83
C LEU A 8 -20.00 -3.11 10.52
N PRO A 9 -20.61 -3.32 9.34
CA PRO A 9 -19.93 -3.18 8.07
C PRO A 9 -19.87 -1.69 7.71
N VAL A 10 -19.04 -0.94 8.44
CA VAL A 10 -18.66 0.41 8.04
C VAL A 10 -17.44 0.30 7.14
N SER A 11 -17.42 1.01 6.01
CA SER A 11 -16.27 1.13 5.10
C SER A 11 -15.10 1.92 5.71
N GLY A 12 -14.96 1.89 7.03
CA GLY A 12 -13.85 2.46 7.76
C GLY A 12 -12.80 1.39 7.99
N ALA A 13 -11.57 1.65 7.56
CA ALA A 13 -10.40 0.83 7.85
C ALA A 13 -10.23 0.64 9.39
N PHE A 14 -9.30 -0.21 9.81
CA PHE A 14 -8.96 -0.49 11.22
C PHE A 14 -8.93 0.73 12.16
N GLU A 15 -8.64 1.92 11.63
CA GLU A 15 -8.72 3.22 12.28
C GLU A 15 -10.12 3.58 12.81
N GLU A 16 -11.21 3.28 12.09
CA GLU A 16 -12.59 3.61 12.49
C GLU A 16 -13.00 2.82 13.74
N TYR A 17 -12.71 1.52 13.77
CA TYR A 17 -12.95 0.68 14.94
C TYR A 17 -12.07 1.11 16.12
N SER A 18 -10.79 1.44 15.88
CA SER A 18 -9.86 1.87 16.93
C SER A 18 -10.22 3.25 17.52
N THR A 19 -10.71 4.17 16.69
CA THR A 19 -11.21 5.49 17.11
C THR A 19 -12.46 5.34 17.97
N ARG A 20 -13.36 4.43 17.60
CA ARG A 20 -14.68 4.27 18.25
C ARG A 20 -14.64 3.46 19.54
N PHE A 21 -13.73 2.49 19.66
CA PHE A 21 -13.64 1.59 20.82
C PHE A 21 -12.49 1.89 21.79
N VAL A 22 -11.47 2.67 21.39
CA VAL A 22 -10.31 2.97 22.24
C VAL A 22 -10.15 4.47 22.50
N SER A 23 -9.81 5.24 21.47
CA SER A 23 -9.64 6.70 21.54
C SER A 23 -9.40 7.25 20.14
N PRO A 24 -9.85 8.48 19.82
CA PRO A 24 -9.51 9.16 18.57
C PRO A 24 -8.01 9.27 18.30
N SER A 25 -7.20 9.47 19.36
CA SER A 25 -5.74 9.54 19.25
C SER A 25 -5.11 8.19 18.88
N PHE A 26 -5.70 7.09 19.36
CA PHE A 26 -5.24 5.74 19.07
C PHE A 26 -5.62 5.32 17.64
N GLY A 27 -6.82 5.68 17.19
CA GLY A 27 -7.24 5.49 15.80
C GLY A 27 -6.28 6.14 14.80
N PHE A 28 -5.96 7.41 15.01
CA PHE A 28 -4.99 8.15 14.19
C PHE A 28 -3.61 7.45 14.15
N ALA A 29 -3.10 7.01 15.31
CA ALA A 29 -1.82 6.31 15.38
C ALA A 29 -1.83 4.98 14.61
N ILE A 30 -2.94 4.24 14.63
CA ILE A 30 -3.09 2.99 13.87
C ILE A 30 -3.17 3.27 12.36
N GLY A 31 -3.89 4.31 11.93
CA GLY A 31 -3.95 4.73 10.53
C GLY A 31 -2.55 5.03 9.97
N TRP A 32 -1.77 5.83 10.70
CA TRP A 32 -0.38 6.12 10.32
C TRP A 32 0.53 4.90 10.34
N ASN A 33 0.45 4.03 11.36
CA ASN A 33 1.24 2.81 11.39
C ASN A 33 0.93 1.89 10.20
N TYR A 34 -0.34 1.79 9.82
CA TYR A 34 -0.75 1.00 8.68
C TYR A 34 -0.19 1.58 7.38
N TRP A 35 -0.31 2.90 7.19
CA TRP A 35 0.28 3.57 6.03
C TRP A 35 1.80 3.38 5.96
N TYR A 36 2.51 3.54 7.08
CA TYR A 36 3.95 3.30 7.15
C TYR A 36 4.32 1.85 6.81
N ASN A 37 3.57 0.88 7.32
CA ASN A 37 3.80 -0.53 7.02
C ASN A 37 3.71 -0.81 5.52
N TRP A 38 2.70 -0.26 4.84
CA TRP A 38 2.55 -0.35 3.40
C TRP A 38 3.68 0.38 2.65
N ALA A 39 4.03 1.60 3.05
CA ALA A 39 5.10 2.37 2.43
C ALA A 39 6.46 1.65 2.51
N ILE A 40 6.78 1.06 3.67
CA ILE A 40 8.02 0.29 3.86
C ILE A 40 8.01 -0.98 3.03
N THR A 41 6.88 -1.68 2.97
CA THR A 41 6.74 -2.92 2.18
C THR A 41 7.00 -2.65 0.70
N VAL A 42 6.38 -1.61 0.13
CA VAL A 42 6.61 -1.22 -1.28
C VAL A 42 8.07 -0.83 -1.52
N ALA A 43 8.68 -0.08 -0.61
CA ALA A 43 10.09 0.29 -0.73
C ALA A 43 11.00 -0.96 -0.73
N ALA A 44 10.72 -1.93 0.14
CA ALA A 44 11.47 -3.18 0.20
C ALA A 44 11.33 -4.02 -1.08
N GLU A 45 10.12 -4.12 -1.63
CA GLU A 45 9.86 -4.82 -2.90
C GLU A 45 10.60 -4.19 -4.07
N LEU A 46 10.62 -2.86 -4.17
CA LEU A 46 11.36 -2.12 -5.21
C LEU A 46 12.87 -2.35 -5.14
N VAL A 47 13.43 -2.40 -3.92
CA VAL A 47 14.86 -2.71 -3.73
C VAL A 47 15.16 -4.16 -4.09
N ALA A 48 14.32 -5.10 -3.68
CA ALA A 48 14.48 -6.51 -4.04
C ALA A 48 14.45 -6.72 -5.56
N ALA A 49 13.50 -6.08 -6.25
CA ALA A 49 13.41 -6.13 -7.71
C ALA A 49 14.66 -5.52 -8.37
N ALA A 50 15.16 -4.39 -7.87
CA ALA A 50 16.39 -3.78 -8.40
C ALA A 50 17.65 -4.65 -8.18
N LEU A 51 17.72 -5.39 -7.08
CA LEU A 51 18.79 -6.36 -6.82
C LEU A 51 18.73 -7.54 -7.79
N ILE A 52 17.54 -8.07 -8.06
CA ILE A 52 17.35 -9.14 -9.05
C ILE A 52 17.76 -8.64 -10.43
N MET A 53 17.33 -7.43 -10.84
CA MET A 53 17.69 -6.90 -12.15
C MET A 53 19.19 -6.62 -12.29
N ARG A 54 19.87 -6.22 -11.20
CA ARG A 54 21.33 -6.09 -11.19
C ARG A 54 22.06 -7.41 -11.40
N TYR A 55 21.49 -8.54 -10.99
CA TYR A 55 22.06 -9.86 -11.28
C TYR A 55 22.07 -10.16 -12.79
N TRP A 56 21.00 -9.80 -13.50
CA TRP A 56 20.86 -10.05 -14.95
C TRP A 56 21.53 -8.97 -15.82
N LEU A 57 21.45 -7.71 -15.40
CA LEU A 57 21.93 -6.54 -16.14
C LEU A 57 22.82 -5.69 -15.21
N PRO A 58 24.05 -6.15 -14.93
CA PRO A 58 24.93 -5.53 -13.94
C PRO A 58 25.44 -4.14 -14.34
N ASP A 59 25.47 -3.84 -15.64
CA ASP A 59 25.94 -2.54 -16.17
C ASP A 59 24.90 -1.41 -16.00
N VAL A 60 23.65 -1.75 -15.68
CA VAL A 60 22.58 -0.77 -15.50
C VAL A 60 22.49 -0.37 -14.02
N PRO A 61 22.59 0.93 -13.67
CA PRO A 61 22.45 1.40 -12.30
C PRO A 61 21.13 0.97 -11.64
N SER A 62 21.20 0.47 -10.40
CA SER A 62 20.03 -0.05 -9.67
C SER A 62 18.89 0.96 -9.51
N TRP A 63 19.20 2.27 -9.43
CA TRP A 63 18.18 3.31 -9.31
C TRP A 63 17.24 3.38 -10.53
N ILE A 64 17.73 3.00 -11.72
CA ILE A 64 16.92 2.97 -12.95
C ILE A 64 15.85 1.88 -12.85
N TRP A 65 16.21 0.72 -12.29
CA TRP A 65 15.27 -0.37 -12.05
C TRP A 65 14.22 0.02 -11.01
N SER A 66 14.65 0.60 -9.88
CA SER A 66 13.72 1.10 -8.87
C SER A 66 12.75 2.16 -9.43
N ALA A 67 13.24 3.11 -10.23
CA ALA A 67 12.41 4.13 -10.86
C ALA A 67 11.42 3.53 -11.87
N THR A 68 11.88 2.60 -12.71
CA THR A 68 11.03 1.91 -13.70
C THR A 68 9.91 1.14 -13.01
N PHE A 69 10.22 0.34 -12.00
CA PHE A 69 9.20 -0.42 -11.25
C PHE A 69 8.24 0.50 -10.49
N LEU A 70 8.72 1.62 -9.93
CA LEU A 70 7.86 2.60 -9.28
C LEU A 70 6.88 3.25 -10.27
N VAL A 71 7.34 3.63 -11.46
CA VAL A 71 6.49 4.20 -12.52
C VAL A 71 5.46 3.19 -13.00
N LEU A 72 5.86 1.93 -13.18
CA LEU A 72 4.93 0.85 -13.54
C LEU A 72 3.88 0.63 -12.46
N LEU A 73 4.28 0.56 -11.18
CA LEU A 73 3.38 0.36 -10.06
C LEU A 73 2.39 1.53 -9.94
N PHE A 74 2.88 2.76 -10.04
CA PHE A 74 2.04 3.96 -10.03
C PHE A 74 1.07 3.97 -11.22
N GLY A 75 1.54 3.64 -12.42
CA GLY A 75 0.71 3.56 -13.62
C GLY A 75 -0.38 2.50 -13.52
N LEU A 76 -0.04 1.30 -13.04
CA LEU A 76 -1.01 0.24 -12.79
C LEU A 76 -2.02 0.63 -11.71
N ASN A 77 -1.57 1.29 -10.64
CA ASN A 77 -2.46 1.74 -9.57
C ASN A 77 -3.42 2.83 -10.07
N ALA A 78 -2.94 3.79 -10.86
CA ALA A 78 -3.75 4.85 -11.47
C ALA A 78 -4.78 4.30 -12.49
N LEU A 79 -4.40 3.29 -13.28
CA LEU A 79 -5.32 2.62 -14.21
C LEU A 79 -6.32 1.73 -13.49
N SER A 80 -5.88 0.99 -12.46
CA SER A 80 -6.73 0.11 -11.65
C SER A 80 -7.77 0.90 -10.85
N THR A 81 -7.38 2.01 -10.22
CA THR A 81 -8.31 2.90 -9.51
C THR A 81 -9.33 3.52 -10.46
N ARG A 82 -8.93 3.85 -11.69
CA ARG A 82 -9.87 4.28 -12.73
C ARG A 82 -10.81 3.16 -13.16
N ALA A 83 -10.29 1.94 -13.36
CA ALA A 83 -11.10 0.78 -13.73
C ALA A 83 -12.10 0.38 -12.63
N TYR A 84 -11.68 0.44 -11.36
CA TYR A 84 -12.57 0.25 -10.22
C TYR A 84 -13.61 1.37 -10.12
N GLY A 85 -13.17 2.62 -10.27
CA GLY A 85 -14.06 3.78 -10.25
C GLY A 85 -15.11 3.75 -11.37
N GLU A 86 -14.76 3.30 -12.57
CA GLU A 86 -15.71 3.13 -13.69
C GLU A 86 -16.61 1.89 -13.54
N SER A 87 -16.20 0.88 -12.76
CA SER A 87 -17.02 -0.34 -12.51
C SER A 87 -18.07 -0.15 -11.42
N GLU A 88 -17.91 0.89 -10.58
CA GLU A 88 -18.83 1.23 -9.50
C GLU A 88 -19.88 2.30 -9.89
N PHE A 89 -19.89 2.76 -11.16
CA PHE A 89 -20.95 3.60 -11.73
C PHE A 89 -22.02 2.78 -12.47
#